data_AF-A0A2J6I4E1-F1
#
_entry.id   AF-A0A2J6I4E1-F1
#
_cell.length_a   1.000
_cell.length_b   1.000
_cell.length_c   1.000
_cell.angle_alpha   90.00
_cell.angle_beta   90.00
_cell.angle_gamma   90.00
#
_symmetry.space_group_name_H-M   'P 1'
#
loop_
_entity.id
_entity.type
_entity.pdbx_description
1 polymer ?
#
loop_
_entity_poly.entity_id
_entity_poly.type
_entity_poly.pdbx_seq_one_letter_code
_entity_poly.pdbx_strand_id
1 'polypeptide(L)'
;MRKTTLSLSIPIIIVITLFANSCTKKVTPVPTYNFTDEFKSYCLFQPGSSWDYYKSDLEDTVTVNVDELIDYVWYNNVDEIYYYEAYNMVFSSNSLGYKVLEITAGSTKDAINPMNSLMRIFFDNGDYRLVFDAKYPLGEEQIVGQQEGVYENVEILPSMKLHGNSYSDVYHTRVTDFYNQGFGDFDFYIAKNHGLIKMRNIVNNDTIVTELINSNPIQ
;
A
#
# COMPACT_ATOMS: atom_id res chain seq x y z
N MET A 1 93.58 -31.62 20.58
CA MET A 1 92.16 -31.56 20.16
C MET A 1 91.64 -30.15 20.38
N ARG A 2 91.54 -29.35 19.32
CA ARG A 2 90.87 -28.04 19.34
C ARG A 2 89.38 -28.27 19.08
N LYS A 3 88.51 -27.86 20.01
CA LYS A 3 87.07 -27.75 19.78
C LYS A 3 86.79 -26.34 19.26
N THR A 4 86.33 -26.27 18.02
CA THR A 4 85.71 -25.09 17.41
C THR A 4 84.22 -25.38 17.28
N THR A 5 83.44 -24.31 17.06
CA THR A 5 82.04 -24.19 16.61
C THR A 5 80.98 -24.11 17.71
N LEU A 6 79.94 -23.26 17.62
CA LEU A 6 79.59 -22.11 16.76
C LEU A 6 78.42 -21.45 17.53
N SER A 7 78.46 -20.15 17.85
CA SER A 7 77.30 -19.49 18.46
C SER A 7 76.25 -19.23 17.37
N LEU A 8 75.08 -19.84 17.52
CA LEU A 8 73.93 -19.59 16.66
C LEU A 8 73.20 -18.33 17.15
N SER A 9 73.36 -17.22 16.44
CA SER A 9 72.58 -16.00 16.67
C SER A 9 71.29 -16.09 15.86
N ILE A 10 70.15 -16.29 16.52
CA ILE A 10 68.82 -16.28 15.88
C ILE A 10 68.34 -14.82 15.83
N PRO A 11 68.10 -14.21 14.66
CA PRO A 11 67.41 -12.94 14.60
C PRO A 11 65.92 -13.16 14.87
N ILE A 12 65.42 -12.57 15.95
CA ILE A 12 63.98 -12.49 16.24
C ILE A 12 63.38 -11.47 15.27
N ILE A 13 62.66 -11.97 14.25
CA ILE A 13 61.81 -11.12 13.41
C ILE A 13 60.52 -10.87 14.19
N ILE A 14 60.41 -9.68 14.79
CA ILE A 14 59.14 -9.19 15.34
C ILE A 14 58.26 -8.81 14.16
N VAL A 15 57.36 -9.71 13.75
CA VAL A 15 56.25 -9.38 12.86
C VAL A 15 55.26 -8.57 13.70
N ILE A 16 55.32 -7.24 13.57
CA ILE A 16 54.28 -6.35 14.08
C ILE A 16 53.08 -6.56 13.16
N THR A 17 52.16 -7.42 13.57
CA THR A 17 50.81 -7.50 13.00
C THR A 17 50.12 -6.19 13.33
N LEU A 18 50.15 -5.24 12.39
CA LEU A 18 49.26 -4.10 12.36
C LEU A 18 47.83 -4.67 12.29
N PHE A 19 47.17 -4.75 13.44
CA PHE A 19 45.72 -4.84 13.49
C PHE A 19 45.19 -3.53 12.93
N ALA A 20 44.99 -3.51 11.61
CA ALA A 20 44.11 -2.55 10.98
C ALA A 20 42.73 -2.78 11.61
N ASN A 21 42.40 -1.96 12.61
CA ASN A 21 41.05 -1.71 13.04
C ASN A 21 40.32 -1.04 11.86
N SER A 22 39.96 -1.87 10.88
CA SER A 22 38.87 -1.60 9.98
C SER A 22 37.63 -1.57 10.85
N CYS A 23 37.30 -0.37 11.36
CA CYS A 23 35.97 -0.06 11.80
C CYS A 23 35.09 -0.15 10.55
N THR A 24 34.67 -1.36 10.19
CA THR A 24 33.52 -1.54 9.33
C THR A 24 32.38 -0.93 10.11
N LYS A 25 31.99 0.30 9.74
CA LYS A 25 30.63 0.75 10.05
C LYS A 25 29.75 -0.41 9.61
N LYS A 26 29.07 -1.07 10.55
CA LYS A 26 27.97 -1.96 10.19
C LYS A 26 27.07 -1.08 9.34
N VAL A 27 27.07 -1.33 8.04
CA VAL A 27 26.06 -0.78 7.16
C VAL A 27 24.81 -1.48 7.64
N THR A 28 24.07 -0.83 8.55
CA THR A 28 22.74 -1.30 8.88
C THR A 28 22.00 -1.30 7.56
N PRO A 29 21.52 -2.45 7.07
CA PRO A 29 20.79 -2.48 5.82
C PRO A 29 19.63 -1.50 5.95
N VAL A 30 19.50 -0.61 4.96
CA VAL A 30 18.40 0.35 4.97
C VAL A 30 17.12 -0.46 4.88
N PRO A 31 16.16 -0.29 5.83
CA PRO A 31 14.95 -1.10 5.79
C PRO A 31 14.17 -0.75 4.52
N THR A 32 13.84 -1.80 3.76
CA THR A 32 12.97 -1.74 2.58
C THR A 32 11.65 -2.43 2.93
N TYR A 33 10.55 -1.72 2.73
CA TYR A 33 9.20 -2.21 2.98
C TYR A 33 8.54 -2.59 1.67
N ASN A 34 8.12 -3.85 1.60
CA ASN A 34 7.46 -4.40 0.43
C ASN A 34 6.02 -4.75 0.76
N PHE A 35 5.15 -4.67 -0.24
CA PHE A 35 3.79 -5.17 -0.11
C PHE A 35 3.81 -6.69 0.07
N THR A 36 2.96 -7.20 0.95
CA THR A 36 2.76 -8.65 1.06
C THR A 36 1.85 -9.15 -0.06
N ASP A 37 1.96 -10.45 -0.37
CA ASP A 37 1.08 -11.09 -1.36
C ASP A 37 -0.40 -11.00 -0.96
N GLU A 38 -0.68 -11.02 0.35
CA GLU A 38 -2.05 -10.86 0.84
C GLU A 38 -2.59 -9.46 0.49
N PHE A 39 -1.86 -8.38 0.78
CA PHE A 39 -2.31 -7.03 0.41
C PHE A 39 -2.39 -6.84 -1.10
N LYS A 40 -1.40 -7.35 -1.85
CA LYS A 40 -1.39 -7.31 -3.33
C LYS A 40 -2.65 -7.98 -3.91
N SER A 41 -3.10 -9.08 -3.31
CA SER A 41 -4.30 -9.78 -3.76
C SER A 41 -5.57 -8.90 -3.72
N TYR A 42 -5.61 -7.88 -2.87
CA TYR A 42 -6.71 -6.92 -2.83
C TYR A 42 -6.47 -5.69 -3.71
N CYS A 43 -5.23 -5.21 -3.78
CA CYS A 43 -4.99 -3.81 -4.16
C CYS A 43 -3.96 -3.59 -5.26
N LEU A 44 -3.28 -4.62 -5.78
CA LEU A 44 -2.29 -4.45 -6.85
C LEU A 44 -2.67 -5.24 -8.10
N PHE A 45 -2.80 -4.53 -9.22
CA PHE A 45 -3.19 -5.10 -10.51
C PHE A 45 -2.30 -4.55 -11.62
N GLN A 46 -2.02 -5.40 -12.61
CA GLN A 46 -1.13 -5.09 -13.73
C GLN A 46 -1.87 -4.35 -14.85
N PRO A 47 -1.13 -3.61 -15.71
CA PRO A 47 -1.69 -3.04 -16.92
C PRO A 47 -2.43 -4.06 -17.78
N GLY A 48 -3.58 -3.65 -18.32
CA GLY A 48 -4.52 -4.53 -19.04
C GLY A 48 -5.58 -5.18 -18.16
N SER A 49 -5.52 -5.03 -16.83
CA SER A 49 -6.63 -5.37 -15.94
C SER A 49 -7.82 -4.45 -16.22
N SER A 50 -9.05 -4.98 -16.15
CA SER A 50 -10.26 -4.22 -16.44
C SER A 50 -11.41 -4.49 -15.48
N TRP A 51 -12.26 -3.49 -15.26
CA TRP A 51 -13.47 -3.58 -14.44
C TRP A 51 -14.62 -2.83 -15.11
N ASP A 52 -15.78 -3.47 -15.13
CA ASP A 52 -17.05 -2.88 -15.57
C ASP A 52 -17.90 -2.58 -14.34
N TYR A 53 -18.22 -1.32 -14.12
CA TYR A 53 -19.02 -0.86 -12.99
C TYR A 53 -20.36 -0.30 -13.46
N TYR A 54 -21.44 -0.64 -12.77
CA TYR A 54 -22.68 0.11 -12.82
C TYR A 54 -22.55 1.38 -11.96
N LYS A 55 -22.94 2.54 -12.50
CA LYS A 55 -23.01 3.81 -11.77
C LYS A 55 -24.45 4.31 -11.70
N SER A 56 -24.98 4.49 -10.49
CA SER A 56 -26.40 4.84 -10.29
C SER A 56 -26.77 6.25 -10.76
N ASP A 57 -25.83 7.20 -10.72
CA ASP A 57 -26.02 8.59 -11.19
C ASP A 57 -26.06 8.70 -12.71
N LEU A 58 -25.38 7.79 -13.41
CA LEU A 58 -25.40 7.70 -14.88
C LEU A 58 -26.48 6.75 -15.40
N GLU A 59 -27.00 5.88 -14.53
CA GLU A 59 -27.82 4.72 -14.88
C GLU A 59 -27.19 3.85 -15.98
N ASP A 60 -25.86 3.79 -16.04
CA ASP A 60 -25.10 3.14 -17.11
C ASP A 60 -23.87 2.39 -16.57
N THR A 61 -23.28 1.58 -17.43
CA THR A 61 -22.03 0.87 -17.18
C THR A 61 -20.84 1.70 -17.63
N VAL A 62 -19.81 1.76 -16.79
CA VAL A 62 -18.53 2.39 -17.08
C VAL A 62 -17.41 1.37 -16.95
N THR A 63 -16.54 1.33 -17.94
CA THR A 63 -15.36 0.48 -17.94
C THR A 63 -14.14 1.30 -17.56
N VAL A 64 -13.31 0.74 -16.67
CA VAL A 64 -11.98 1.25 -16.36
C VAL A 64 -10.95 0.16 -16.57
N ASN A 65 -9.77 0.54 -17.06
CA ASN A 65 -8.64 -0.37 -17.21
C ASN A 65 -7.42 0.27 -16.55
N VAL A 66 -6.54 -0.56 -15.99
CA VAL A 66 -5.20 -0.10 -15.61
C VAL A 66 -4.41 0.04 -16.90
N ASP A 67 -4.02 1.27 -17.21
CA ASP A 67 -3.21 1.58 -18.39
C ASP A 67 -1.73 1.55 -18.07
N GLU A 68 -1.38 2.01 -16.87
CA GLU A 68 -0.01 2.18 -16.43
C GLU A 68 0.12 1.83 -14.94
N LEU A 69 1.26 1.22 -14.60
CA LEU A 69 1.68 1.00 -13.24
C LEU A 69 3.02 1.72 -13.05
N ILE A 70 3.02 2.78 -12.26
CA ILE A 70 4.22 3.57 -11.98
C ILE A 70 4.75 3.16 -10.63
N ASP A 71 5.97 2.63 -10.60
CA ASP A 71 6.68 2.28 -9.37
C ASP A 71 7.55 3.44 -8.90
N TYR A 72 7.59 3.65 -7.59
CA TYR A 72 8.51 4.60 -7.00
C TYR A 72 8.83 4.21 -5.56
N VAL A 73 9.93 4.80 -5.08
CA VAL A 73 10.41 4.60 -3.71
C VAL A 73 10.37 5.93 -3.00
N TRP A 74 9.65 5.97 -1.88
CA TRP A 74 9.57 7.16 -1.03
C TRP A 74 10.63 7.14 0.06
N TYR A 75 10.95 8.36 0.53
CA TYR A 75 11.96 8.64 1.54
C TYR A 75 11.32 9.47 2.64
N ASN A 76 11.44 9.04 3.90
CA ASN A 76 11.15 9.95 5.02
C ASN A 76 12.42 10.74 5.37
N ASN A 77 12.29 12.06 5.51
CA ASN A 77 13.41 13.00 5.69
C ASN A 77 13.84 13.20 7.16
N VAL A 78 13.39 12.36 8.10
CA VAL A 78 13.66 12.53 9.54
C VAL A 78 14.64 11.48 10.03
N ASP A 79 15.95 11.79 10.01
CA ASP A 79 17.11 11.09 10.62
C ASP A 79 17.30 9.58 10.36
N GLU A 80 16.30 8.89 9.80
CA GLU A 80 16.28 7.50 9.39
C GLU A 80 15.82 7.44 7.93
N ILE A 81 16.76 7.14 7.02
CA ILE A 81 16.41 6.83 5.64
C ILE A 81 15.75 5.44 5.69
N TYR A 82 14.50 5.35 5.24
CA TYR A 82 13.87 4.08 4.93
C TYR A 82 13.15 4.17 3.60
N TYR A 83 13.09 3.04 2.90
CA TYR A 83 12.50 2.90 1.58
C TYR A 83 11.20 2.11 1.72
N TYR A 84 10.13 2.57 1.10
CA TYR A 84 8.92 1.76 0.97
C TYR A 84 8.47 1.68 -0.49
N GLU A 85 8.05 0.48 -0.89
CA GLU A 85 7.39 0.26 -2.17
C GLU A 85 6.12 1.10 -2.23
N ALA A 86 5.94 1.76 -3.36
CA ALA A 86 4.71 2.44 -3.68
C ALA A 86 4.43 2.33 -5.17
N TYR A 87 3.15 2.18 -5.50
CA TYR A 87 2.68 2.09 -6.87
C TYR A 87 1.52 3.03 -7.09
N ASN A 88 1.53 3.71 -8.24
CA ASN A 88 0.34 4.34 -8.79
C ASN A 88 -0.20 3.48 -9.92
N MET A 89 -1.41 2.96 -9.75
CA MET A 89 -2.21 2.40 -10.85
C MET A 89 -2.98 3.53 -11.50
N VAL A 90 -2.67 3.81 -12.77
CA VAL A 90 -3.32 4.86 -13.55
C VAL A 90 -4.36 4.24 -14.47
N PHE A 91 -5.58 4.79 -14.45
CA PHE A 91 -6.72 4.25 -15.17
C PHE A 91 -7.06 5.03 -16.45
N SER A 92 -7.49 4.32 -17.50
CA SER A 92 -7.83 4.90 -18.83
C SER A 92 -8.98 5.90 -18.81
N SER A 93 -9.93 5.74 -17.89
CA SER A 93 -11.21 6.42 -17.93
C SER A 93 -11.43 7.18 -16.63
N ASN A 94 -11.96 8.40 -16.77
CA ASN A 94 -12.39 9.22 -15.65
C ASN A 94 -13.89 9.12 -15.36
N SER A 95 -14.60 8.20 -16.01
CA SER A 95 -16.04 8.04 -15.82
C SER A 95 -16.43 7.65 -14.38
N LEU A 96 -15.47 7.10 -13.62
CA LEU A 96 -15.61 6.85 -12.18
C LEU A 96 -15.39 8.10 -11.31
N GLY A 97 -14.87 9.19 -11.87
CA GLY A 97 -14.52 10.43 -11.14
C GLY A 97 -13.14 10.38 -10.48
N TYR A 98 -12.36 9.34 -10.73
CA TYR A 98 -10.97 9.19 -10.29
C TYR A 98 -10.10 8.59 -11.40
N LYS A 99 -8.80 8.81 -11.31
CA LYS A 99 -7.82 8.31 -12.29
C LYS A 99 -6.66 7.52 -11.71
N VAL A 100 -6.41 7.65 -10.41
CA VAL A 100 -5.24 7.03 -9.79
C VAL A 100 -5.66 6.34 -8.51
N LEU A 101 -5.24 5.08 -8.39
CA LEU A 101 -5.13 4.40 -7.11
C LEU A 101 -3.67 4.36 -6.71
N GLU A 102 -3.35 4.92 -5.55
CA GLU A 102 -2.02 4.82 -4.94
C GLU A 102 -2.05 3.69 -3.91
N ILE A 103 -1.04 2.84 -3.92
CA ILE A 103 -0.74 1.97 -2.79
C ILE A 103 0.64 2.29 -2.23
N THR A 104 0.79 2.26 -0.91
CA THR A 104 2.07 2.46 -0.24
C THR A 104 2.27 1.43 0.88
N ALA A 105 3.45 0.83 0.96
CA ALA A 105 3.80 -0.04 2.08
C ALA A 105 3.91 0.78 3.38
N GLY A 106 3.50 0.17 4.49
CA GLY A 106 3.38 0.84 5.80
C GLY A 106 4.70 1.00 6.57
N SER A 107 4.62 1.65 7.73
CA SER A 107 5.80 2.06 8.52
C SER A 107 6.51 0.93 9.29
N THR A 108 7.73 1.25 9.75
CA THR A 108 8.65 0.35 10.48
C THR A 108 8.12 -0.18 11.82
N LYS A 109 7.22 0.56 12.49
CA LYS A 109 6.73 0.23 13.84
C LYS A 109 5.92 -1.08 13.89
N ASP A 110 5.31 -1.47 12.77
CA ASP A 110 4.41 -2.63 12.68
C ASP A 110 4.73 -3.55 11.50
N ALA A 111 6.01 -3.68 11.15
CA ALA A 111 6.50 -4.45 10.00
C ALA A 111 6.14 -5.95 10.01
N ILE A 112 5.64 -6.49 11.14
CA ILE A 112 5.22 -7.88 11.28
C ILE A 112 3.81 -8.10 10.72
N ASN A 113 2.97 -7.07 10.64
CA ASN A 113 1.60 -7.22 10.15
C ASN A 113 1.61 -7.33 8.61
N PRO A 114 1.11 -8.45 8.04
CA PRO A 114 1.11 -8.63 6.60
C PRO A 114 0.22 -7.62 5.86
N MET A 115 -0.73 -6.99 6.55
CA MET A 115 -1.60 -5.95 5.99
C MET A 115 -1.14 -4.52 6.33
N ASN A 116 0.14 -4.34 6.70
CA ASN A 116 0.74 -3.03 6.96
C ASN A 116 1.01 -2.30 5.63
N SER A 117 -0.05 -1.89 4.94
CA SER A 117 -0.04 -1.16 3.67
C SER A 117 -1.37 -0.45 3.52
N LEU A 118 -1.39 0.62 2.73
CA LEU A 118 -2.60 1.39 2.49
C LEU A 118 -2.87 1.60 1.01
N MET A 119 -4.13 1.88 0.69
CA MET A 119 -4.61 2.26 -0.65
C MET A 119 -5.41 3.56 -0.59
N ARG A 120 -5.14 4.48 -1.52
CA ARG A 120 -5.87 5.75 -1.71
C ARG A 120 -6.46 5.85 -3.11
N ILE A 121 -7.61 6.52 -3.24
CA ILE A 121 -8.13 7.01 -4.52
C ILE A 121 -7.84 8.50 -4.63
N PHE A 122 -7.34 8.94 -5.79
CA PHE A 122 -7.25 10.35 -6.16
C PHE A 122 -8.34 10.71 -7.18
N PHE A 123 -9.24 11.59 -6.77
CA PHE A 123 -10.38 12.07 -7.55
C PHE A 123 -9.96 13.19 -8.51
N ASP A 124 -10.75 13.38 -9.57
CA ASP A 124 -10.49 14.38 -10.62
C ASP A 124 -10.41 15.83 -10.11
N ASN A 125 -11.04 16.11 -8.95
CA ASN A 125 -11.01 17.43 -8.32
C ASN A 125 -9.71 17.68 -7.50
N GLY A 126 -8.79 16.72 -7.46
CA GLY A 126 -7.54 16.79 -6.70
C GLY A 126 -7.65 16.31 -5.25
N ASP A 127 -8.85 15.96 -4.79
CA ASP A 127 -9.03 15.34 -3.49
C ASP A 127 -8.63 13.87 -3.51
N TYR A 128 -8.32 13.32 -2.34
CA TYR A 128 -8.04 11.90 -2.19
C TYR A 128 -8.65 11.32 -0.93
N ARG A 129 -8.95 10.01 -0.95
CA ARG A 129 -9.52 9.29 0.19
C ARG A 129 -8.72 8.04 0.49
N LEU A 130 -8.53 7.78 1.78
CA LEU A 130 -8.01 6.50 2.25
C LEU A 130 -9.08 5.42 2.08
N VAL A 131 -8.83 4.47 1.19
CA VAL A 131 -9.79 3.40 0.86
C VAL A 131 -9.60 2.21 1.77
N PHE A 132 -8.34 1.86 2.02
CA PHE A 132 -8.02 0.61 2.67
C PHE A 132 -6.72 0.74 3.45
N ASP A 133 -6.79 0.48 4.74
CA ASP A 133 -5.67 0.27 5.64
C ASP A 133 -6.08 -0.78 6.68
N ALA A 134 -5.84 -2.04 6.36
CA ALA A 134 -6.25 -3.18 7.19
C ALA A 134 -5.45 -3.31 8.50
N LYS A 135 -4.48 -2.43 8.75
CA LYS A 135 -3.79 -2.37 10.05
C LYS A 135 -4.69 -1.77 11.13
N TYR A 136 -5.56 -0.82 10.78
CA TYR A 136 -6.43 -0.21 11.78
C TYR A 136 -7.41 -1.22 12.37
N PRO A 137 -7.70 -1.16 13.68
CA PRO A 137 -8.64 -2.10 14.29
C PRO A 137 -10.04 -1.98 13.69
N LEU A 138 -10.76 -3.10 13.65
CA LEU A 138 -12.16 -3.11 13.22
C LEU A 138 -13.04 -2.35 14.22
N GLY A 139 -13.92 -1.49 13.72
CA GLY A 139 -14.85 -0.68 14.51
C GLY A 139 -14.22 0.51 15.24
N GLU A 140 -12.95 0.86 14.93
CA GLU A 140 -12.27 2.00 15.55
C GLU A 140 -12.00 3.12 14.54
N GLU A 141 -12.58 4.28 14.80
CA GLU A 141 -12.39 5.51 14.01
C GLU A 141 -10.96 6.07 14.16
N GLN A 142 -10.37 6.48 13.04
CA GLN A 142 -9.03 7.05 12.96
C GLN A 142 -9.08 8.40 12.24
N ILE A 143 -8.63 9.46 12.91
CA ILE A 143 -8.45 10.77 12.28
C ILE A 143 -7.15 10.72 11.49
N VAL A 144 -7.24 10.60 10.17
CA VAL A 144 -6.10 10.37 9.27
C VAL A 144 -5.58 11.64 8.60
N GLY A 145 -6.33 12.74 8.68
CA GLY A 145 -5.90 14.04 8.20
C GLY A 145 -7.09 14.92 7.86
N GLN A 146 -6.84 16.19 7.51
CA GLN A 146 -7.93 17.07 7.10
C GLN A 146 -8.60 16.58 5.81
N GLN A 147 -7.82 16.22 4.78
CA GLN A 147 -8.37 15.79 3.49
C GLN A 147 -8.89 14.34 3.49
N GLU A 148 -8.34 13.46 4.34
CA GLU A 148 -8.74 12.06 4.43
C GLU A 148 -9.92 11.83 5.37
N GLY A 149 -10.27 12.81 6.21
CA GLY A 149 -11.41 12.72 7.14
C GLY A 149 -11.18 11.73 8.28
N VAL A 150 -12.27 11.08 8.70
CA VAL A 150 -12.24 9.99 9.69
C VAL A 150 -12.40 8.66 8.97
N TYR A 151 -11.41 7.79 9.10
CA TYR A 151 -11.38 6.45 8.51
C TYR A 151 -11.80 5.39 9.52
N GLU A 152 -12.51 4.35 9.08
CA GLU A 152 -12.87 3.19 9.89
C GLU A 152 -12.80 1.90 9.04
N ASN A 153 -12.19 0.84 9.57
CA ASN A 153 -12.46 -0.52 9.09
C ASN A 153 -13.76 -1.00 9.76
N VAL A 154 -14.87 -1.02 9.03
CA VAL A 154 -16.19 -1.31 9.62
C VAL A 154 -16.31 -2.80 9.93
N GLU A 155 -16.11 -3.64 8.92
CA GLU A 155 -16.24 -5.10 9.04
C GLU A 155 -15.51 -5.85 7.94
N ILE A 156 -15.34 -7.17 8.13
CA ILE A 156 -14.91 -8.09 7.09
C ILE A 156 -16.06 -9.06 6.82
N LEU A 157 -16.66 -8.93 5.65
CA LEU A 157 -17.77 -9.77 5.22
C LEU A 157 -17.23 -11.07 4.64
N PRO A 158 -17.71 -12.24 5.08
CA PRO A 158 -17.29 -13.52 4.50
C PRO A 158 -17.70 -13.63 3.02
N SER A 159 -18.81 -13.00 2.65
CA SER A 159 -19.23 -12.89 1.26
C SER A 159 -20.12 -11.68 1.01
N MET A 160 -20.03 -11.09 -0.18
CA MET A 160 -20.97 -10.11 -0.71
C MET A 160 -21.45 -10.55 -2.10
N LYS A 161 -22.72 -10.34 -2.40
CA LYS A 161 -23.29 -10.60 -3.74
C LYS A 161 -23.63 -9.30 -4.44
N LEU A 162 -23.10 -9.10 -5.65
CA LEU A 162 -23.44 -7.97 -6.54
C LEU A 162 -23.68 -8.53 -7.94
N HIS A 163 -24.75 -8.07 -8.61
CA HIS A 163 -25.06 -8.44 -10.00
C HIS A 163 -25.01 -9.95 -10.32
N GLY A 164 -25.34 -10.82 -9.35
CA GLY A 164 -25.32 -12.28 -9.51
C GLY A 164 -23.95 -12.95 -9.25
N ASN A 165 -22.88 -12.17 -9.08
CA ASN A 165 -21.57 -12.64 -8.67
C ASN A 165 -21.45 -12.68 -7.14
N SER A 166 -20.58 -13.55 -6.64
CA SER A 166 -20.28 -13.68 -5.21
C SER A 166 -18.80 -13.41 -4.98
N TYR A 167 -18.49 -12.49 -4.07
CA TYR A 167 -17.15 -12.08 -3.70
C TYR A 167 -16.88 -12.51 -2.27
N SER A 168 -15.71 -13.09 -1.97
CA SER A 168 -15.33 -13.51 -0.62
C SER A 168 -14.39 -12.50 0.03
N ASP A 169 -14.28 -12.61 1.36
CA ASP A 169 -13.28 -11.90 2.17
C ASP A 169 -13.29 -10.39 1.91
N VAL A 170 -14.48 -9.79 1.95
CA VAL A 170 -14.71 -8.39 1.54
C VAL A 170 -14.51 -7.47 2.73
N TYR A 171 -13.54 -6.57 2.63
CA TYR A 171 -13.39 -5.48 3.59
C TYR A 171 -14.42 -4.40 3.30
N HIS A 172 -15.14 -3.96 4.33
CA HIS A 172 -15.95 -2.74 4.31
C HIS A 172 -15.23 -1.67 5.12
N THR A 173 -14.91 -0.56 4.46
CA THR A 173 -14.29 0.61 5.10
C THR A 173 -15.18 1.82 4.92
N ARG A 174 -15.06 2.78 5.83
CA ARG A 174 -15.80 4.05 5.78
C ARG A 174 -14.84 5.22 5.91
N VAL A 175 -15.14 6.29 5.18
CA VAL A 175 -14.53 7.60 5.35
C VAL A 175 -15.62 8.65 5.55
N THR A 176 -15.57 9.36 6.67
CA THR A 176 -16.55 10.39 7.03
C THR A 176 -15.96 11.78 6.84
N ASP A 177 -16.75 12.72 6.30
CA ASP A 177 -16.36 14.14 6.16
C ASP A 177 -16.42 14.88 7.50
N PHE A 178 -15.52 14.50 8.42
CA PHE A 178 -15.48 15.03 9.78
C PHE A 178 -15.33 16.56 9.84
N TYR A 179 -14.64 17.15 8.85
CA TYR A 179 -14.39 18.58 8.77
C TYR A 179 -15.46 19.35 7.97
N ASN A 180 -16.50 18.68 7.48
CA ASN A 180 -17.57 19.24 6.66
C ASN A 180 -17.06 20.05 5.46
N GLN A 181 -16.09 19.50 4.74
CA GLN A 181 -15.53 20.11 3.53
C GLN A 181 -16.47 20.00 2.32
N GLY A 182 -17.56 19.25 2.46
CA GLY A 182 -18.62 19.13 1.47
C GLY A 182 -18.41 17.99 0.48
N PHE A 183 -17.51 17.05 0.78
CA PHE A 183 -17.23 15.92 -0.10
C PHE A 183 -18.06 14.67 0.20
N GLY A 184 -18.76 14.64 1.35
CA GLY A 184 -19.66 13.56 1.75
C GLY A 184 -18.97 12.36 2.37
N ASP A 185 -19.79 11.39 2.77
CA ASP A 185 -19.32 10.16 3.38
C ASP A 185 -19.14 9.07 2.31
N PHE A 186 -18.10 8.28 2.46
CA PHE A 186 -17.79 7.17 1.57
C PHE A 186 -17.85 5.84 2.31
N ASP A 187 -18.49 4.85 1.70
CA ASP A 187 -18.30 3.44 2.03
C ASP A 187 -17.59 2.76 0.86
N PHE A 188 -16.50 2.03 1.14
CA PHE A 188 -15.79 1.22 0.15
C PHE A 188 -15.87 -0.26 0.52
N TYR A 189 -16.00 -1.10 -0.50
CA TYR A 189 -15.99 -2.55 -0.36
C TYR A 189 -14.90 -3.13 -1.26
N ILE A 190 -13.88 -3.73 -0.66
CA ILE A 190 -12.72 -4.28 -1.37
C ILE A 190 -12.70 -5.79 -1.20
N ALA A 191 -12.75 -6.53 -2.31
CA ALA A 191 -12.74 -7.98 -2.30
C ALA A 191 -11.42 -8.56 -2.80
N LYS A 192 -11.06 -9.72 -2.23
CA LYS A 192 -9.84 -10.44 -2.59
C LYS A 192 -9.87 -10.82 -4.06
N ASN A 193 -8.75 -10.61 -4.75
CA ASN A 193 -8.55 -10.83 -6.19
C ASN A 193 -9.43 -9.98 -7.12
N HIS A 194 -10.27 -9.09 -6.60
CA HIS A 194 -11.19 -8.28 -7.41
C HIS A 194 -11.01 -6.77 -7.20
N GLY A 195 -10.40 -6.34 -6.10
CA GLY A 195 -10.23 -4.93 -5.80
C GLY A 195 -11.51 -4.28 -5.31
N LEU A 196 -11.68 -2.99 -5.62
CA LEU A 196 -12.88 -2.25 -5.24
C LEU A 196 -14.10 -2.83 -5.97
N ILE A 197 -15.01 -3.47 -5.24
CA ILE A 197 -16.22 -4.07 -5.81
C ILE A 197 -17.46 -3.19 -5.64
N LYS A 198 -17.45 -2.27 -4.68
CA LYS A 198 -18.53 -1.30 -4.46
C LYS A 198 -18.02 -0.05 -3.79
N MET A 199 -18.57 1.09 -4.20
CA MET A 199 -18.36 2.39 -3.57
C MET A 199 -19.73 3.07 -3.41
N ARG A 200 -19.97 3.66 -2.24
CA ARG A 200 -21.11 4.55 -2.00
C ARG A 200 -20.55 5.91 -1.64
N ASN A 201 -21.02 6.96 -2.31
CA ASN A 201 -20.74 8.34 -1.96
C ASN A 201 -22.04 9.01 -1.53
N ILE A 202 -22.07 9.57 -0.32
CA ILE A 202 -23.26 10.12 0.32
C ILE A 202 -23.03 11.62 0.55
N VAL A 203 -23.68 12.46 -0.26
CA VAL A 203 -23.57 13.92 -0.18
C VAL A 203 -24.97 14.50 -0.01
N ASN A 204 -25.22 15.26 1.06
CA ASN A 204 -26.52 15.94 1.27
C ASN A 204 -27.76 15.01 1.19
N ASN A 205 -27.64 13.77 1.67
CA ASN A 205 -28.64 12.68 1.55
C ASN A 205 -28.82 12.07 0.14
N ASP A 206 -28.17 12.60 -0.88
CA ASP A 206 -28.07 11.92 -2.17
C ASP A 206 -26.98 10.85 -2.09
N THR A 207 -27.27 9.66 -2.60
CA THR A 207 -26.33 8.53 -2.58
C THR A 207 -26.04 8.08 -4.00
N ILE A 208 -24.78 8.21 -4.40
CA ILE A 208 -24.26 7.64 -5.65
C ILE A 208 -23.65 6.28 -5.32
N VAL A 209 -24.09 5.24 -6.02
CA VAL A 209 -23.60 3.88 -5.87
C VAL A 209 -22.87 3.47 -7.13
N THR A 210 -21.64 2.97 -6.95
CA THR A 210 -20.85 2.30 -7.98
C THR A 210 -20.70 0.84 -7.59
N GLU A 211 -21.13 -0.09 -8.43
CA GLU A 211 -21.11 -1.54 -8.14
C GLU A 211 -20.46 -2.31 -9.28
N LEU A 212 -19.59 -3.25 -8.94
CA LEU A 212 -18.89 -4.08 -9.91
C LEU A 212 -19.86 -5.06 -10.57
N ILE A 213 -19.87 -5.04 -11.90
CA ILE A 213 -20.58 -6.02 -12.71
C ILE A 213 -19.63 -7.17 -13.05
N ASN A 214 -18.48 -6.86 -13.65
CA ASN A 214 -17.48 -7.84 -14.08
C ASN A 214 -16.07 -7.28 -13.88
N SER A 215 -15.11 -8.17 -13.66
CA SER A 215 -13.68 -7.83 -13.56
C SER A 215 -12.84 -8.86 -14.29
N ASN A 216 -11.77 -8.41 -14.95
CA ASN A 216 -10.71 -9.25 -15.50
C ASN A 216 -9.34 -8.78 -14.94
N PRO A 217 -9.05 -9.09 -13.66
CA PRO A 217 -7.82 -8.66 -13.00
C PRO A 217 -6.63 -9.50 -13.45
N ILE A 218 -5.48 -8.84 -13.61
CA ILE A 218 -4.16 -9.46 -13.82
C ILE A 218 -3.33 -9.07 -12.59
N GLN A 219 -2.78 -10.05 -11.87
CA GLN A 219 -1.97 -9.82 -10.67
C GLN A 219 -0.51 -10.18 -10.90
#